data_AF-A0A1G2Y014-F1
#
_entry.id   AF-A0A1G2Y014-F1
#
_cell.length_a   1.000
_cell.length_b   1.000
_cell.length_c   1.000
_cell.angle_alpha   90.00
_cell.angle_beta   90.00
_cell.angle_gamma   90.00
#
_symmetry.space_group_name_H-M   'P 1'
#
loop_
_entity.id
_entity.type
_entity.pdbx_description
1 polymer ?
#
loop_
_entity_poly.entity_id
_entity_poly.type
_entity_poly.pdbx_seq_one_letter_code
_entity_poly.pdbx_strand_id
1 'polypeptide(L)'
;MSYSIDFYQDGKSIDYTPAVDVAGGQLVVLNGIIGIAKSDIAANVLGALAIEGVFAVPKKNEAFVAGLPVWFDADGDPQGGVAGSGAATQLGGDAQAAEDILLGTAVADAGAANTHVYVSINKIDPRIASFARIKKAASANAAVTESSVCYECTADNIVITLPATAAGLEFTVMNMAADGDALIEVDFQAADKNLGGLGIAAGADGKKLSNTKATAKKGDFLTFVADGTDGYRIKDMRGIWAQEAA
;
A
#
# COMPACT_ATOMS: atom_id res chain seq x y z
N MET A 1 -28.17 27.95 -0.24
CA MET A 1 -27.08 27.62 -1.18
C MET A 1 -27.58 26.49 -2.05
N SER A 2 -27.77 26.69 -3.34
CA SER A 2 -28.04 25.59 -4.28
C SER A 2 -26.70 25.16 -4.86
N TYR A 3 -26.32 23.91 -4.66
CA TYR A 3 -25.13 23.33 -5.28
C TYR A 3 -25.54 22.71 -6.62
N SER A 4 -24.79 23.02 -7.70
CA SER A 4 -24.90 22.31 -8.98
C SER A 4 -23.78 21.29 -9.06
N ILE A 5 -24.12 20.04 -9.38
CA ILE A 5 -23.16 18.96 -9.62
C ILE A 5 -23.52 18.39 -10.99
N ASP A 6 -22.66 18.65 -11.97
CA ASP A 6 -22.86 18.22 -13.34
C ASP A 6 -22.03 16.97 -13.62
N PHE A 7 -22.59 16.07 -14.42
CA PHE A 7 -21.88 14.89 -14.89
C PHE A 7 -20.75 15.31 -15.85
N TYR A 8 -19.53 14.83 -15.59
CA TYR A 8 -18.36 15.11 -16.44
C TYR A 8 -18.00 13.92 -17.35
N GLN A 9 -17.80 12.73 -16.78
CA GLN A 9 -17.43 11.52 -17.53
C GLN A 9 -17.65 10.22 -16.72
N ASP A 10 -17.63 9.07 -17.40
CA ASP A 10 -17.82 7.73 -16.80
C ASP A 10 -16.71 7.27 -15.84
N GLY A 11 -15.57 7.99 -15.79
CA GLY A 11 -14.48 7.71 -14.85
C GLY A 11 -13.54 6.56 -15.24
N LYS A 12 -13.61 6.05 -16.48
CA LYS A 12 -12.67 5.03 -17.00
C LYS A 12 -11.37 5.63 -17.55
N SER A 13 -11.44 6.88 -17.95
CA SER A 13 -10.30 7.70 -18.37
C SER A 13 -10.47 9.09 -17.82
N ILE A 14 -9.37 9.83 -17.77
CA ILE A 14 -9.32 11.23 -17.35
C ILE A 14 -8.56 12.04 -18.39
N ASP A 15 -9.00 13.28 -18.55
CA ASP A 15 -8.29 14.28 -19.33
C ASP A 15 -6.94 14.59 -18.69
N TYR A 16 -5.90 14.64 -19.51
CA TYR A 16 -4.54 14.88 -19.05
C TYR A 16 -3.76 15.70 -20.08
N THR A 17 -3.11 16.77 -19.62
CA THR A 17 -2.23 17.62 -20.43
C THR A 17 -0.83 17.53 -19.84
N PRO A 18 0.08 16.74 -20.45
CA PRO A 18 1.40 16.55 -19.90
C PRO A 18 2.30 17.76 -20.19
N ALA A 19 3.27 18.00 -19.31
CA ALA A 19 4.31 19.02 -19.54
C ALA A 19 5.40 18.56 -20.53
N VAL A 20 5.52 17.24 -20.74
CA VAL A 20 6.47 16.58 -21.65
C VAL A 20 5.73 15.56 -22.51
N ASP A 21 6.32 15.12 -23.62
CA ASP A 21 5.71 14.08 -24.45
C ASP A 21 5.55 12.78 -23.64
N VAL A 22 4.38 12.15 -23.74
CA VAL A 22 4.05 10.87 -23.10
C VAL A 22 3.73 9.86 -24.20
N ALA A 23 4.50 8.77 -24.27
CA ALA A 23 4.29 7.75 -25.28
C ALA A 23 3.08 6.85 -24.94
N GLY A 24 2.47 6.26 -25.96
CA GLY A 24 1.46 5.22 -25.79
C GLY A 24 2.03 4.04 -25.00
N GLY A 25 1.27 3.57 -24.02
CA GLY A 25 1.66 2.53 -23.08
C GLY A 25 2.44 3.04 -21.86
N GLN A 26 2.84 4.32 -21.84
CA GLN A 26 3.55 4.89 -20.69
C GLN A 26 2.63 5.02 -19.48
N LEU A 27 3.15 4.57 -18.33
CA LEU A 27 2.53 4.74 -17.03
C LEU A 27 2.76 6.17 -16.52
N VAL A 28 1.71 6.79 -16.03
CA VAL A 28 1.72 8.12 -15.41
C VAL A 28 1.08 8.01 -14.03
N VAL A 29 1.82 8.38 -12.99
CA VAL A 29 1.31 8.42 -11.61
C VAL A 29 0.76 9.81 -11.31
N LEU A 30 -0.55 9.90 -11.05
CA LEU A 30 -1.22 11.12 -10.60
C LEU A 30 -1.50 11.01 -9.10
N ASN A 31 -0.44 11.20 -8.31
CA ASN A 31 -0.45 11.06 -6.86
C ASN A 31 -0.90 9.65 -6.42
N GLY A 32 -2.19 9.43 -6.22
CA GLY A 32 -2.76 8.13 -5.82
C GLY A 32 -3.51 7.37 -6.92
N ILE A 33 -3.55 7.89 -8.15
CA ILE A 33 -4.22 7.25 -9.28
C ILE A 33 -3.18 6.92 -10.35
N ILE A 34 -3.22 5.68 -10.84
CA ILE A 34 -2.38 5.27 -11.95
C ILE A 34 -3.13 5.47 -13.26
N GLY A 35 -2.52 6.20 -14.19
CA GLY A 35 -2.99 6.38 -15.54
C GLY A 35 -2.07 5.71 -16.55
N ILE A 36 -2.63 5.12 -17.60
CA ILE A 36 -1.86 4.64 -18.75
C ILE A 36 -2.29 5.40 -19.99
N ALA A 37 -1.33 5.98 -20.71
CA ALA A 37 -1.59 6.62 -21.99
C ALA A 37 -1.94 5.55 -23.03
N LYS A 38 -3.13 5.61 -23.64
CA LYS A 38 -3.53 4.62 -24.68
C LYS A 38 -2.94 4.93 -26.06
N SER A 39 -2.45 6.14 -26.25
CA SER A 39 -1.82 6.66 -27.47
C SER A 39 -0.79 7.73 -27.06
N ASP A 40 0.08 8.11 -27.98
CA ASP A 40 1.02 9.21 -27.74
C ASP A 40 0.27 10.52 -27.44
N ILE A 41 0.76 11.27 -26.45
CA ILE A 41 0.25 12.58 -26.04
C ILE A 41 1.42 13.54 -26.06
N ALA A 42 1.38 14.52 -26.98
CA ALA A 42 2.41 15.55 -27.04
C ALA A 42 2.34 16.51 -25.84
N ALA A 43 3.48 17.10 -25.49
CA ALA A 43 3.58 18.12 -24.45
C ALA A 43 2.60 19.28 -24.72
N ASN A 44 1.91 19.73 -23.68
CA ASN A 44 0.93 20.83 -23.71
C ASN A 44 -0.28 20.57 -24.63
N VAL A 45 -0.50 19.32 -25.05
CA VAL A 45 -1.70 18.92 -25.80
C VAL A 45 -2.62 18.12 -24.88
N LEU A 46 -3.93 18.40 -24.97
CA LEU A 46 -4.93 17.62 -24.25
C LEU A 46 -4.98 16.19 -24.81
N GLY A 47 -4.66 15.22 -23.97
CA GLY A 47 -4.88 13.80 -24.20
C GLY A 47 -5.71 13.19 -23.08
N ALA A 48 -5.69 11.86 -23.00
CA ALA A 48 -6.40 11.14 -21.96
C ALA A 48 -5.58 9.95 -21.43
N LEU A 49 -5.63 9.76 -20.12
CA LEU A 49 -5.09 8.59 -19.44
C LEU A 49 -6.23 7.62 -19.10
N ALA A 50 -6.04 6.33 -19.38
CA ALA A 50 -6.92 5.31 -18.88
C ALA A 50 -6.59 5.02 -17.42
N ILE A 51 -7.59 5.12 -16.54
CA ILE A 51 -7.47 4.85 -15.09
C ILE A 51 -8.21 3.58 -14.67
N GLU A 52 -8.98 2.97 -15.58
CA GLU A 52 -9.53 1.63 -15.42
C GLU A 52 -9.27 0.83 -16.69
N GLY A 53 -8.97 -0.46 -16.53
CA GLY A 53 -8.79 -1.39 -17.64
C GLY A 53 -7.86 -2.53 -17.27
N VAL A 54 -7.70 -3.48 -18.18
CA VAL A 54 -6.73 -4.57 -18.08
C VAL A 54 -5.64 -4.35 -19.11
N PHE A 55 -4.40 -4.29 -18.65
CA PHE A 55 -3.23 -3.99 -19.48
C PHE A 55 -2.25 -5.16 -19.45
N ALA A 56 -1.61 -5.44 -20.59
CA ALA A 56 -0.49 -6.38 -20.66
C ALA A 56 0.77 -5.64 -20.21
N VAL A 57 1.31 -6.02 -19.05
CA VAL A 57 2.46 -5.37 -18.43
C VAL A 57 3.67 -6.29 -18.54
N PRO A 58 4.83 -5.82 -19.04
CA PRO A 58 6.07 -6.61 -19.04
C PRO A 58 6.36 -7.10 -17.62
N LYS A 59 6.78 -8.35 -17.44
CA LYS A 59 6.99 -8.94 -16.10
C LYS A 59 8.40 -9.48 -15.91
N LYS A 60 8.88 -9.56 -14.67
CA LYS A 60 10.11 -10.29 -14.33
C LYS A 60 10.00 -11.78 -14.67
N ASN A 61 11.13 -12.48 -14.67
CA ASN A 61 11.19 -13.94 -14.89
C ASN A 61 10.65 -14.76 -13.70
N GLU A 62 9.39 -14.54 -13.36
CA GLU A 62 8.71 -15.19 -12.24
C GLU A 62 7.28 -15.56 -12.61
N ALA A 63 6.69 -16.47 -11.84
CA ALA A 63 5.30 -16.87 -12.02
C ALA A 63 4.37 -15.90 -11.28
N PHE A 64 3.24 -15.58 -11.91
CA PHE A 64 2.19 -14.75 -11.35
C PHE A 64 0.95 -15.59 -11.13
N VAL A 65 0.28 -15.36 -10.01
CA VAL A 65 -1.02 -15.95 -9.70
C VAL A 65 -2.11 -14.89 -9.85
N ALA A 66 -3.20 -15.26 -10.50
CA ALA A 66 -4.39 -14.42 -10.64
C ALA A 66 -4.95 -14.03 -9.27
N GLY A 67 -5.47 -12.80 -9.17
CA GLY A 67 -6.03 -12.24 -7.94
C GLY A 67 -4.98 -11.68 -6.97
N LEU A 68 -3.69 -11.92 -7.16
CA LEU A 68 -2.65 -11.33 -6.32
C LEU A 68 -2.24 -9.93 -6.79
N PRO A 69 -1.77 -9.07 -5.86
CA PRO A 69 -1.31 -7.73 -6.19
C PRO A 69 -0.08 -7.79 -7.10
N VAL A 70 0.01 -6.82 -8.00
CA VAL A 70 1.12 -6.63 -8.92
C VAL A 70 1.71 -5.26 -8.68
N TRP A 71 2.99 -5.23 -8.34
CA TRP A 71 3.82 -4.05 -8.27
C TRP A 71 4.50 -3.82 -9.61
N PHE A 72 4.73 -2.56 -9.97
CA PHE A 72 5.61 -2.19 -11.05
C PHE A 72 6.92 -1.68 -10.46
N ASP A 73 8.00 -2.39 -10.76
CA ASP A 73 9.37 -1.99 -10.47
C ASP A 73 9.85 -1.16 -11.67
N ALA A 74 10.11 0.13 -11.45
CA ALA A 74 10.44 1.05 -12.54
C ALA A 74 11.81 0.76 -13.18
N ASP A 75 12.74 0.24 -12.39
CA ASP A 75 14.10 -0.13 -12.81
C ASP A 75 14.25 -1.65 -13.03
N GLY A 76 13.13 -2.37 -13.02
CA GLY A 76 13.10 -3.84 -13.13
C GLY A 76 13.50 -4.36 -14.51
N ASP A 77 14.00 -5.59 -14.53
CA ASP A 77 14.39 -6.29 -15.76
C ASP A 77 13.23 -7.17 -16.29
N PRO A 78 12.53 -6.78 -17.38
CA PRO A 78 11.46 -7.57 -17.94
C PRO A 78 11.99 -8.84 -18.64
N GLN A 79 11.25 -9.93 -18.50
CA GLN A 79 11.51 -11.21 -19.16
C GLN A 79 11.46 -11.05 -20.68
N GLY A 80 12.63 -11.13 -21.32
CA GLY A 80 12.76 -10.98 -22.77
C GLY A 80 12.65 -9.54 -23.27
N GLY A 81 12.73 -8.54 -22.37
CA GLY A 81 12.74 -7.12 -22.73
C GLY A 81 14.11 -6.47 -22.51
N VAL A 82 14.13 -5.14 -22.45
CA VAL A 82 15.34 -4.35 -22.20
C VAL A 82 15.55 -4.25 -20.69
N ALA A 83 16.73 -4.59 -20.20
CA ALA A 83 17.08 -4.45 -18.79
C ALA A 83 16.90 -3.00 -18.32
N GLY A 84 16.34 -2.80 -17.12
CA GLY A 84 16.03 -1.48 -16.56
C GLY A 84 14.90 -0.71 -17.24
N SER A 85 14.08 -1.33 -18.10
CA SER A 85 12.93 -0.65 -18.71
C SER A 85 11.64 -0.75 -17.89
N GLY A 86 11.73 -1.31 -16.69
CA GLY A 86 10.61 -1.54 -15.79
C GLY A 86 9.91 -2.88 -16.03
N ALA A 87 9.50 -3.50 -14.93
CA ALA A 87 8.88 -4.83 -14.93
C ALA A 87 7.87 -5.00 -13.78
N ALA A 88 6.79 -5.72 -14.06
CA ALA A 88 5.87 -6.19 -13.05
C ALA A 88 6.53 -7.25 -12.15
N THR A 89 6.18 -7.21 -10.86
CA THR A 89 6.57 -8.18 -9.82
C THR A 89 5.43 -8.42 -8.82
N GLN A 90 5.27 -9.65 -8.30
CA GLN A 90 4.40 -9.93 -7.13
C GLN A 90 5.18 -9.89 -5.80
N LEU A 91 6.50 -9.77 -5.87
CA LEU A 91 7.36 -9.59 -4.71
C LEU A 91 7.43 -8.09 -4.41
N GLY A 92 6.47 -7.59 -3.62
CA GLY A 92 6.56 -6.23 -3.08
C GLY A 92 7.78 -6.11 -2.16
N GLY A 93 8.71 -5.19 -2.46
CA GLY A 93 9.83 -4.87 -1.58
C GLY A 93 11.22 -5.35 -1.99
N ASP A 94 11.45 -5.77 -3.23
CA ASP A 94 12.82 -5.87 -3.78
C ASP A 94 13.33 -4.46 -4.09
N ALA A 95 14.32 -3.99 -3.33
CA ALA A 95 15.08 -2.75 -3.58
C ALA A 95 14.27 -1.48 -3.94
N GLN A 96 13.12 -1.25 -3.29
CA GLN A 96 12.16 -0.13 -3.53
C GLN A 96 12.82 1.14 -4.08
N ALA A 97 12.87 1.26 -5.41
CA ALA A 97 13.24 2.50 -6.05
C ALA A 97 12.15 3.53 -5.77
N ALA A 98 12.47 4.82 -5.80
CA ALA A 98 11.52 5.88 -5.47
C ALA A 98 10.27 5.91 -6.39
N GLU A 99 10.32 5.20 -7.52
CA GLU A 99 9.29 5.15 -8.55
C GLU A 99 8.48 3.84 -8.56
N ASP A 100 8.77 2.90 -7.66
CA ASP A 100 8.05 1.63 -7.56
C ASP A 100 6.62 1.85 -7.06
N ILE A 101 5.66 1.25 -7.76
CA ILE A 101 4.24 1.53 -7.51
C ILE A 101 3.38 0.27 -7.51
N LEU A 102 2.37 0.24 -6.65
CA LEU A 102 1.35 -0.81 -6.69
C LEU A 102 0.42 -0.59 -7.88
N LEU A 103 0.60 -1.38 -8.94
CA LEU A 103 -0.10 -1.19 -10.20
C LEU A 103 -1.58 -1.61 -10.15
N GLY A 104 -1.86 -2.74 -9.48
CA GLY A 104 -3.21 -3.30 -9.41
C GLY A 104 -3.19 -4.80 -9.11
N THR A 105 -4.12 -5.53 -9.72
CA THR A 105 -4.29 -6.98 -9.49
C THR A 105 -4.11 -7.78 -10.77
N ALA A 106 -3.43 -8.92 -10.69
CA ALA A 106 -3.31 -9.86 -11.80
C ALA A 106 -4.68 -10.47 -12.15
N VAL A 107 -5.07 -10.44 -13.43
CA VAL A 107 -6.36 -10.96 -13.91
C VAL A 107 -6.28 -12.44 -14.30
N ALA A 108 -5.08 -12.91 -14.64
CA ALA A 108 -4.83 -14.29 -15.04
C ALA A 108 -3.45 -14.74 -14.57
N ASP A 109 -3.28 -16.05 -14.38
CA ASP A 109 -1.99 -16.65 -14.10
C ASP A 109 -1.02 -16.38 -15.27
N ALA A 110 0.24 -16.12 -14.95
CA ALA A 110 1.30 -16.04 -15.94
C ALA A 110 2.47 -16.93 -15.52
N GLY A 111 2.79 -17.93 -16.34
CA GLY A 111 3.95 -18.78 -16.10
C GLY A 111 5.25 -17.97 -16.22
N ALA A 112 6.34 -18.47 -15.61
CA ALA A 112 7.64 -17.78 -15.61
C ALA A 112 8.13 -17.43 -17.04
N ALA A 113 7.89 -18.31 -18.01
CA ALA A 113 8.28 -18.10 -19.40
C ALA A 113 7.47 -17.03 -20.16
N ASN A 114 6.32 -16.59 -19.65
CA ASN A 114 5.55 -15.52 -20.28
C ASN A 114 6.33 -14.21 -20.18
N THR A 115 6.15 -13.31 -21.15
CA THR A 115 6.79 -11.99 -21.15
C THR A 115 5.93 -10.91 -20.51
N HIS A 116 4.63 -11.17 -20.33
CA HIS A 116 3.67 -10.22 -19.76
C HIS A 116 2.74 -10.88 -18.73
N VAL A 117 2.20 -10.04 -17.85
CA VAL A 117 1.04 -10.35 -16.99
C VAL A 117 -0.09 -9.37 -17.33
N TYR A 118 -1.34 -9.85 -17.27
CA TYR A 118 -2.51 -8.99 -17.45
C TYR A 118 -2.93 -8.40 -16.11
N VAL A 119 -2.88 -7.08 -15.98
CA VAL A 119 -3.12 -6.37 -14.72
C VAL A 119 -4.33 -5.47 -14.85
N SER A 120 -5.30 -5.60 -13.93
CA SER A 120 -6.35 -4.62 -13.77
C SER A 120 -5.82 -3.46 -12.94
N ILE A 121 -5.56 -2.32 -13.58
CA ILE A 121 -4.96 -1.16 -12.92
C ILE A 121 -5.92 -0.51 -11.93
N ASN A 122 -5.39 0.05 -10.84
CA ASN A 122 -6.15 0.65 -9.72
C ASN A 122 -7.21 -0.26 -9.06
N LYS A 123 -7.37 -1.50 -9.54
CA LYS A 123 -8.19 -2.52 -8.87
C LYS A 123 -7.29 -3.29 -7.94
N ILE A 124 -7.41 -2.91 -6.70
CA ILE A 124 -6.73 -3.55 -5.59
C ILE A 124 -7.84 -4.20 -4.77
N ASP A 125 -7.77 -5.51 -4.55
CA ASP A 125 -8.78 -6.17 -3.72
C ASP A 125 -8.63 -5.67 -2.27
N PRO A 126 -9.64 -4.98 -1.70
CA PRO A 126 -9.57 -4.48 -0.33
C PRO A 126 -9.49 -5.61 0.71
N ARG A 127 -9.78 -6.86 0.34
CA ARG A 127 -9.63 -8.05 1.20
C ARG A 127 -8.24 -8.69 1.12
N ILE A 128 -7.47 -8.38 0.07
CA ILE A 128 -6.06 -8.75 -0.05
C ILE A 128 -5.27 -7.54 0.38
N ALA A 129 -4.96 -7.47 1.68
CA ALA A 129 -4.22 -6.38 2.31
C ALA A 129 -3.08 -5.86 1.42
N SER A 130 -3.35 -4.73 0.76
CA SER A 130 -2.60 -4.10 -0.32
C SER A 130 -1.64 -3.03 0.16
N PHE A 131 -1.30 -3.08 1.44
CA PHE A 131 -0.29 -2.21 1.99
C PHE A 131 1.06 -2.63 1.38
N ALA A 132 1.92 -1.68 1.01
CA ALA A 132 3.33 -2.03 0.83
C ALA A 132 3.79 -2.72 2.12
N ARG A 133 4.37 -3.91 2.03
CA ARG A 133 4.71 -4.71 3.22
C ARG A 133 6.17 -4.49 3.56
N ILE A 134 6.43 -3.95 4.73
CA ILE A 134 7.79 -3.77 5.24
C ILE A 134 7.99 -4.82 6.33
N LYS A 135 8.84 -5.81 6.05
CA LYS A 135 9.22 -6.80 7.06
C LYS A 135 10.05 -6.13 8.14
N LYS A 136 9.65 -6.28 9.39
CA LYS A 136 10.35 -5.78 10.58
C LYS A 136 10.78 -6.97 11.44
N ALA A 137 12.07 -7.28 11.39
CA ALA A 137 12.70 -8.27 12.26
C ALA A 137 13.23 -7.66 13.57
N ALA A 138 13.15 -6.33 13.72
CA ALA A 138 13.53 -5.57 14.91
C ALA A 138 12.57 -4.39 15.09
N SER A 139 12.49 -3.85 16.32
CA SER A 139 11.74 -2.64 16.64
C SER A 139 12.17 -1.47 15.76
N ALA A 140 11.23 -0.62 15.37
CA ALA A 140 11.49 0.47 14.44
C ALA A 140 10.50 1.63 14.63
N ASN A 141 10.95 2.82 14.24
CA ASN A 141 10.12 3.99 14.11
C ASN A 141 9.53 4.01 12.70
N ALA A 142 8.22 4.19 12.58
CA ALA A 142 7.56 4.38 11.31
C ALA A 142 7.82 5.78 10.77
N ALA A 143 8.21 5.88 9.50
CA ALA A 143 8.44 7.17 8.86
C ALA A 143 7.14 7.72 8.26
N VAL A 144 7.00 9.05 8.22
CA VAL A 144 5.84 9.73 7.59
C VAL A 144 5.74 9.36 6.10
N THR A 145 6.87 9.13 5.43
CA THR A 145 6.96 8.67 4.04
C THR A 145 6.48 7.24 3.85
N GLU A 146 6.38 6.46 4.92
CA GLU A 146 5.89 5.07 4.93
C GLU A 146 4.39 5.00 5.27
N SER A 147 3.61 6.05 4.98
CA SER A 147 2.15 5.98 5.13
C SER A 147 1.55 4.94 4.17
N SER A 148 0.46 4.32 4.59
CA SER A 148 -0.28 3.26 3.89
C SER A 148 0.48 1.94 3.74
N VAL A 149 1.53 1.72 4.54
CA VAL A 149 2.28 0.45 4.60
C VAL A 149 1.78 -0.47 5.72
N CYS A 150 2.11 -1.77 5.59
CA CYS A 150 1.93 -2.78 6.62
C CYS A 150 3.30 -3.22 7.13
N TYR A 151 3.55 -3.02 8.41
CA TYR A 151 4.72 -3.56 9.08
C TYR A 151 4.47 -5.01 9.47
N GLU A 152 5.11 -5.92 8.75
CA GLU A 152 5.07 -7.36 9.04
C GLU A 152 6.13 -7.68 10.10
N CYS A 153 5.70 -7.80 11.34
CA CYS A 153 6.59 -8.10 12.45
C CYS A 153 6.71 -9.62 12.62
N THR A 154 7.92 -10.15 12.47
CA THR A 154 8.15 -11.62 12.46
C THR A 154 8.94 -12.13 13.64
N ALA A 155 9.45 -11.23 14.49
CA ALA A 155 10.27 -11.56 15.65
C ALA A 155 9.53 -11.20 16.96
N ASP A 156 10.02 -11.75 18.07
CA ASP A 156 9.48 -11.47 19.39
C ASP A 156 9.90 -10.10 19.93
N ASN A 157 9.05 -9.51 20.76
CA ASN A 157 9.29 -8.26 21.48
C ASN A 157 9.59 -7.08 20.53
N ILE A 158 8.82 -6.99 19.45
CA ILE A 158 8.94 -5.92 18.45
C ILE A 158 8.02 -4.78 18.83
N VAL A 159 8.56 -3.56 18.78
CA VAL A 159 7.82 -2.32 19.02
C VAL A 159 7.88 -1.49 17.75
N ILE A 160 6.72 -1.14 17.21
CA ILE A 160 6.58 -0.20 16.10
C ILE A 160 6.09 1.13 16.65
N THR A 161 6.95 2.14 16.66
CA THR A 161 6.59 3.48 17.12
C THR A 161 6.07 4.31 15.96
N LEU A 162 4.81 4.75 16.02
CA LEU A 162 4.20 5.61 15.00
C LEU A 162 4.81 7.03 15.03
N PRO A 163 4.83 7.76 13.90
CA PRO A 163 5.30 9.13 13.87
C PRO A 163 4.32 10.07 14.60
N ALA A 164 4.65 11.36 14.65
CA ALA A 164 3.71 12.36 15.14
C ALA A 164 2.43 12.39 14.29
N THR A 165 1.27 12.56 14.91
CA THR A 165 0.00 12.59 14.17
C THR A 165 -0.03 13.72 13.12
N ALA A 166 -0.41 13.37 11.89
CA ALA A 166 -0.68 14.33 10.82
C ALA A 166 -1.84 13.79 9.99
N ALA A 167 -2.78 14.66 9.60
CA ALA A 167 -3.97 14.24 8.88
C ALA A 167 -3.60 13.51 7.57
N GLY A 168 -4.22 12.35 7.35
CA GLY A 168 -4.02 11.54 6.13
C GLY A 168 -2.94 10.47 6.25
N LEU A 169 -2.25 10.33 7.39
CA LEU A 169 -1.37 9.18 7.63
C LEU A 169 -2.16 7.93 7.99
N GLU A 170 -1.76 6.80 7.42
CA GLU A 170 -2.35 5.49 7.71
C GLU A 170 -1.23 4.47 7.93
N PHE A 171 -1.34 3.60 8.94
CA PHE A 171 -0.35 2.57 9.20
C PHE A 171 -1.03 1.27 9.61
N THR A 172 -0.53 0.15 9.11
CA THR A 172 -0.93 -1.18 9.58
C THR A 172 0.25 -1.85 10.28
N VAL A 173 0.04 -2.42 11.47
CA VAL A 173 1.03 -3.25 12.16
C VAL A 173 0.46 -4.65 12.30
N MET A 174 1.21 -5.65 11.83
CA MET A 174 0.76 -7.04 11.77
C MET A 174 1.74 -7.98 12.44
N ASN A 175 1.23 -8.88 13.27
CA ASN A 175 1.97 -10.01 13.79
C ASN A 175 2.01 -11.14 12.75
N MET A 176 3.19 -11.43 12.22
CA MET A 176 3.42 -12.49 11.22
C MET A 176 4.18 -13.70 11.79
N ALA A 177 4.50 -13.69 13.08
CA ALA A 177 5.06 -14.84 13.77
C ALA A 177 4.03 -15.99 13.84
N ALA A 178 4.50 -17.19 14.21
CA ALA A 178 3.59 -18.30 14.48
C ALA A 178 2.74 -18.02 15.73
N ASP A 179 1.64 -18.77 15.85
CA ASP A 179 0.65 -18.58 16.91
C ASP A 179 1.31 -18.67 18.29
N GLY A 180 1.21 -17.58 19.06
CA GLY A 180 1.76 -17.43 20.40
C GLY A 180 3.27 -17.21 20.51
N ASP A 181 4.00 -17.10 19.39
CA ASP A 181 5.46 -17.03 19.43
C ASP A 181 6.01 -15.63 19.73
N ALA A 182 5.34 -14.58 19.25
CA ALA A 182 5.83 -13.19 19.34
C ALA A 182 4.85 -12.24 20.03
N LEU A 183 5.39 -11.41 20.93
CA LEU A 183 4.78 -10.19 21.40
C LEU A 183 5.07 -9.06 20.41
N ILE A 184 4.03 -8.44 19.85
CA ILE A 184 4.14 -7.27 18.99
C ILE A 184 3.43 -6.09 19.65
N GLU A 185 4.09 -4.94 19.68
CA GLU A 185 3.58 -3.72 20.28
C GLU A 185 3.54 -2.57 19.26
N VAL A 186 2.51 -1.75 19.36
CA VAL A 186 2.40 -0.46 18.69
C VAL A 186 2.55 0.62 19.74
N ASP A 187 3.50 1.50 19.52
CA ASP A 187 3.84 2.61 20.40
C ASP A 187 3.48 3.94 19.72
N PHE A 188 3.08 4.92 20.51
CA PHE A 188 2.72 6.26 20.02
C PHE A 188 3.71 7.26 20.58
N GLN A 189 3.94 8.38 19.90
CA GLN A 189 4.79 9.43 20.44
C GLN A 189 4.24 9.93 21.80
N ALA A 190 5.11 10.53 22.61
CA ALA A 190 4.74 10.96 23.96
C ALA A 190 3.59 11.98 24.03
N ALA A 191 3.26 12.64 22.92
CA ALA A 191 2.14 13.58 22.79
C ALA A 191 0.94 13.03 22.01
N ASP A 192 1.04 11.79 21.51
CA ASP A 192 0.02 11.13 20.71
C ASP A 192 -0.56 9.93 21.48
N LYS A 193 -1.82 9.60 21.18
CA LYS A 193 -2.49 8.44 21.78
C LYS A 193 -3.25 7.62 20.76
N ASN A 194 -3.65 6.41 21.17
CA ASN A 194 -4.72 5.71 20.50
C ASN A 194 -6.07 6.40 20.84
N LEU A 195 -6.81 6.78 19.82
CA LEU A 195 -8.11 7.46 19.96
C LEU A 195 -9.29 6.47 20.13
N GLY A 196 -8.97 5.18 20.27
CA GLY A 196 -9.92 4.10 20.35
C GLY A 196 -10.55 3.74 19.00
N GLY A 197 -11.44 2.75 19.04
CA GLY A 197 -12.12 2.19 17.87
C GLY A 197 -12.23 0.67 17.97
N LEU A 198 -13.25 0.11 17.31
CA LEU A 198 -13.43 -1.35 17.17
C LEU A 198 -13.37 -2.15 18.49
N GLY A 199 -13.87 -1.58 19.58
CA GLY A 199 -13.92 -2.22 20.90
C GLY A 199 -12.72 -1.94 21.82
N ILE A 200 -11.73 -1.18 21.36
CA ILE A 200 -10.62 -0.66 22.18
C ILE A 200 -10.94 0.79 22.58
N ALA A 201 -10.77 1.11 23.87
CA ALA A 201 -10.99 2.45 24.39
C ALA A 201 -9.85 3.41 24.01
N ALA A 202 -10.12 4.71 24.03
CA ALA A 202 -9.08 5.71 23.90
C ALA A 202 -8.10 5.61 25.08
N GLY A 203 -6.81 5.78 24.82
CA GLY A 203 -5.75 5.70 25.84
C GLY A 203 -5.20 7.05 26.27
N ALA A 204 -4.18 6.97 27.12
CA ALA A 204 -3.37 8.12 27.47
C ALA A 204 -2.20 8.28 26.49
N ASP A 205 -1.57 9.45 26.51
CA ASP A 205 -0.48 9.80 25.60
C ASP A 205 0.74 8.89 25.84
N GLY A 206 1.38 8.43 24.76
CA GLY A 206 2.54 7.54 24.79
C GLY A 206 2.27 6.12 25.34
N LYS A 207 1.01 5.66 25.36
CA LYS A 207 0.64 4.32 25.83
C LYS A 207 0.49 3.33 24.70
N LYS A 208 1.01 2.12 24.92
CA LYS A 208 1.08 1.09 23.88
C LYS A 208 -0.20 0.27 23.70
N LEU A 209 -0.29 -0.35 22.52
CA LEU A 209 -1.18 -1.46 22.24
C LEU A 209 -0.36 -2.72 21.95
N SER A 210 -0.66 -3.83 22.62
CA SER A 210 0.16 -5.04 22.56
C SER A 210 -0.66 -6.26 22.14
N ASN A 211 -0.24 -6.95 21.07
CA ASN A 211 -0.71 -8.28 20.73
C ASN A 211 0.15 -9.28 21.50
N THR A 212 -0.36 -9.67 22.67
CA THR A 212 0.40 -10.50 23.62
C THR A 212 0.59 -11.92 23.10
N LYS A 213 1.67 -12.60 23.49
CA LYS A 213 1.89 -14.02 23.16
C LYS A 213 0.72 -14.93 23.54
N ALA A 214 -0.02 -14.59 24.60
CA ALA A 214 -1.18 -15.39 25.01
C ALA A 214 -2.34 -15.35 24.00
N THR A 215 -2.43 -14.27 23.23
CA THR A 215 -3.54 -14.00 22.31
C THR A 215 -3.13 -13.94 20.84
N ALA A 216 -1.83 -13.83 20.57
CA ALA A 216 -1.24 -13.65 19.27
C ALA A 216 -1.53 -14.84 18.34
N LYS A 217 -2.13 -14.54 17.20
CA LYS A 217 -2.22 -15.45 16.06
C LYS A 217 -1.56 -14.84 14.84
N LYS A 218 -1.04 -15.71 13.98
CA LYS A 218 -0.46 -15.28 12.71
C LYS A 218 -1.49 -14.51 11.89
N GLY A 219 -1.14 -13.28 11.51
CA GLY A 219 -1.98 -12.37 10.75
C GLY A 219 -2.92 -11.51 11.61
N ASP A 220 -2.75 -11.46 12.94
CA ASP A 220 -3.37 -10.43 13.77
C ASP A 220 -2.81 -9.05 13.41
N PHE A 221 -3.66 -8.02 13.32
CA PHE A 221 -3.25 -6.69 12.89
C PHE A 221 -4.07 -5.57 13.51
N LEU A 222 -3.50 -4.37 13.49
CA LEU A 222 -4.18 -3.09 13.71
C LEU A 222 -3.88 -2.16 12.55
N THR A 223 -4.92 -1.52 12.01
CA THR A 223 -4.81 -0.43 11.05
C THR A 223 -5.26 0.86 11.70
N PHE A 224 -4.43 1.89 11.58
CA PHE A 224 -4.63 3.20 12.19
C PHE A 224 -4.75 4.28 11.13
N VAL A 225 -5.57 5.29 11.40
CA VAL A 225 -5.61 6.55 10.64
C VAL A 225 -5.34 7.70 11.60
N ALA A 226 -4.35 8.53 11.28
CA ALA A 226 -4.01 9.72 12.03
C ALA A 226 -5.12 10.78 11.88
N ASP A 227 -5.48 11.42 12.99
CA ASP A 227 -6.44 12.52 13.01
C ASP A 227 -5.80 13.89 12.78
N GLY A 228 -4.47 13.99 12.89
CA GLY A 228 -3.71 15.23 12.78
C GLY A 228 -3.86 16.19 13.96
N THR A 229 -4.41 15.74 15.10
CA THR A 229 -4.62 16.56 16.31
C THR A 229 -4.14 15.85 17.56
N ASP A 230 -4.77 14.74 17.92
CA ASP A 230 -4.58 14.08 19.22
C ASP A 230 -3.96 12.68 19.10
N GLY A 231 -3.94 12.09 17.90
CA GLY A 231 -3.29 10.80 17.67
C GLY A 231 -3.93 9.97 16.55
N TYR A 232 -4.12 8.68 16.81
CA TYR A 232 -4.45 7.69 15.79
C TYR A 232 -5.74 6.94 16.12
N ARG A 233 -6.71 6.94 15.19
CA ARG A 233 -7.96 6.16 15.28
C ARG A 233 -7.76 4.77 14.70
N ILE A 234 -8.36 3.76 15.33
CA ILE A 234 -8.33 2.38 14.81
C ILE A 234 -9.39 2.26 13.70
N LYS A 235 -8.93 2.00 12.48
CA LYS A 235 -9.76 1.85 11.27
C LYS A 235 -10.17 0.40 11.06
N ASP A 236 -9.26 -0.53 11.30
CA ASP A 236 -9.49 -1.97 11.15
C ASP A 236 -8.64 -2.76 12.16
N MET A 237 -9.10 -3.93 12.57
CA MET A 237 -8.43 -4.76 13.56
C MET A 237 -8.76 -6.24 13.37
N ARG A 238 -7.74 -7.07 13.58
CA ARG A 238 -7.88 -8.51 13.84
C ARG A 238 -7.04 -8.92 15.04
N GLY A 239 -7.58 -9.84 15.82
CA GLY A 239 -6.93 -10.37 17.02
C GLY A 239 -7.31 -9.60 18.27
N ILE A 240 -6.67 -9.95 19.38
CA ILE A 240 -6.85 -9.27 20.67
C ILE A 240 -5.61 -8.44 20.92
N TRP A 241 -5.84 -7.14 21.18
CA TRP A 241 -4.80 -6.17 21.49
C TRP A 241 -5.08 -5.57 22.86
N ALA A 242 -4.13 -5.74 23.78
CA ALA A 242 -4.22 -5.23 25.13
C ALA A 242 -3.69 -3.79 25.16
N GLN A 243 -4.42 -2.91 25.82
CA GLN A 243 -4.00 -1.54 26.04
C GLN A 243 -3.14 -1.45 27.30
N GLU A 244 -2.03 -0.73 27.21
CA GLU A 244 -1.21 -0.40 28.37
C GLU A 244 -2.02 0.46 29.35
N ALA A 245 -1.91 0.15 30.64
CA ALA A 245 -2.58 0.92 31.67
C ALA A 245 -2.07 2.38 31.71
N ALA A 246 -2.98 3.30 32.02
CA ALA A 246 -2.68 4.71 32.23
C ALA A 246 -1.65 4.91 33.35
#